data_AF-A0A5P9FK62-F1
#
_entry.id   AF-A0A5P9FK62-F1
#
_cell.length_a   1.000
_cell.length_b   1.000
_cell.length_c   1.000
_cell.angle_alpha   90.00
_cell.angle_beta   90.00
_cell.angle_gamma   90.00
#
_symmetry.space_group_name_H-M   'P 1'
#
loop_
_entity.id
_entity.type
_entity.pdbx_description
1 polymer ?
#
loop_
_entity_poly.entity_id
_entity_poly.type
_entity_poly.pdbx_seq_one_letter_code
_entity_poly.pdbx_strand_id
1 'polypeptide(L)'
;MGKTFKKQGLQEFKARIGRVDSFYARHGFSKPIVSNRCERPVLWSIIGFAWIGFVISIAENRAYLEESLAQGALSAQHRDWILYALAALVVVSAIKLGFHAMRCLLRGREQRGVSGSLLVGALGAIVVTQIPADALHGGVEILGAGTQAILLAATDTAEKTIGVDTSTIAFVSRSITD
;
A
#
# COMPACT_ATOMS: atom_id res chain seq x y z
N MET A 1 -41.74 -38.78 -18.61
CA MET A 1 -41.74 -37.31 -18.87
C MET A 1 -40.57 -36.96 -19.78
N GLY A 2 -40.80 -36.84 -21.09
CA GLY A 2 -39.75 -36.45 -22.04
C GLY A 2 -39.57 -34.94 -22.06
N LYS A 3 -38.34 -34.43 -21.89
CA LYS A 3 -38.03 -33.01 -22.06
C LYS A 3 -38.05 -32.68 -23.56
N THR A 4 -39.05 -31.93 -24.01
CA THR A 4 -39.13 -31.42 -25.39
C THR A 4 -38.15 -30.26 -25.57
N PHE A 5 -37.08 -30.48 -26.33
CA PHE A 5 -36.16 -29.41 -26.74
C PHE A 5 -36.73 -28.69 -27.96
N LYS A 6 -37.34 -27.52 -27.76
CA LYS A 6 -37.79 -26.66 -28.85
C LYS A 6 -36.57 -25.98 -29.48
N LYS A 7 -36.30 -26.24 -30.77
CA LYS A 7 -35.26 -25.52 -31.52
C LYS A 7 -35.66 -24.05 -31.61
N GLN A 8 -34.87 -23.15 -31.03
CA GLN A 8 -35.08 -21.71 -31.17
C GLN A 8 -34.66 -21.25 -32.57
N GLY A 9 -35.43 -20.32 -33.14
CA GLY A 9 -35.07 -19.65 -34.39
C GLY A 9 -33.89 -18.68 -34.18
N LEU A 10 -33.16 -18.39 -35.26
CA LEU A 10 -32.01 -17.49 -35.22
C LEU A 10 -32.37 -16.09 -34.69
N GLN A 11 -33.58 -15.58 -35.00
CA GLN A 11 -34.04 -14.28 -34.52
C GLN A 11 -34.33 -14.27 -33.02
N GLU A 12 -34.98 -15.32 -32.50
CA GLU A 12 -35.22 -15.45 -31.05
C GLU A 12 -33.91 -15.57 -30.27
N PHE A 13 -32.95 -16.30 -30.83
CA PHE A 13 -31.60 -16.42 -30.28
C PHE A 13 -30.90 -15.06 -30.24
N LYS A 14 -30.89 -14.30 -31.34
CA LYS A 14 -30.31 -12.94 -31.39
C LYS A 14 -31.00 -11.98 -30.42
N ALA A 15 -32.33 -12.02 -30.32
CA ALA A 15 -33.10 -11.19 -29.39
C ALA A 15 -32.82 -11.54 -27.92
N ARG A 16 -32.53 -12.81 -27.61
CA ARG A 16 -32.14 -13.24 -26.27
C ARG A 16 -30.71 -12.85 -25.94
N ILE A 17 -29.78 -13.02 -26.87
CA ILE A 17 -28.40 -12.54 -26.72
C ILE A 17 -28.39 -11.02 -26.49
N GLY A 18 -29.15 -10.24 -27.26
CA GLY A 18 -29.24 -8.78 -27.07
C GLY A 18 -29.69 -8.35 -25.67
N ARG A 19 -30.49 -9.17 -24.98
CA ARG A 19 -30.92 -8.93 -23.60
C ARG A 19 -29.89 -9.34 -22.56
N VAL A 20 -29.13 -10.41 -22.82
CA VAL A 20 -28.14 -10.96 -21.88
C VAL A 20 -26.80 -10.24 -22.00
N ASP A 21 -26.33 -10.03 -23.24
CA ASP A 21 -25.09 -9.35 -23.57
C ASP A 21 -25.30 -8.48 -24.82
N SER A 22 -25.77 -7.26 -24.59
CA SER A 22 -25.99 -6.28 -25.66
C SER A 22 -24.71 -5.90 -26.41
N PHE A 23 -23.54 -6.09 -25.76
CA PHE A 23 -22.25 -5.82 -26.37
C PHE A 23 -21.87 -6.93 -27.35
N TYR A 24 -22.01 -8.20 -26.95
CA TYR A 24 -21.84 -9.37 -27.82
C TYR A 24 -22.81 -9.32 -29.01
N ALA A 25 -24.07 -8.94 -28.78
CA ALA A 25 -25.06 -8.82 -29.84
C ALA A 25 -24.65 -7.82 -30.94
N ARG A 26 -23.92 -6.76 -30.60
CA ARG A 26 -23.46 -5.74 -31.55
C ARG A 26 -22.10 -6.05 -32.16
N HIS A 27 -21.16 -6.60 -31.39
CA HIS A 27 -19.75 -6.71 -31.79
C HIS A 27 -19.31 -8.15 -32.10
N GLY A 28 -20.14 -9.15 -31.78
CA GLY A 28 -19.83 -10.57 -32.04
C GLY A 28 -18.88 -11.21 -31.04
N PHE A 29 -18.44 -10.47 -30.02
CA PHE A 29 -17.62 -10.95 -28.91
C PHE A 29 -18.05 -10.28 -27.61
N SER A 30 -17.88 -10.98 -26.50
CA SER A 30 -18.23 -10.44 -25.18
C SER A 30 -17.19 -9.42 -24.77
N LYS A 31 -17.63 -8.34 -24.11
CA LYS A 31 -16.71 -7.34 -23.57
C LYS A 31 -15.76 -8.05 -22.61
N PRO A 32 -14.44 -8.02 -22.81
CA PRO A 32 -13.51 -8.62 -21.86
C PRO A 32 -13.68 -7.87 -20.52
N ILE A 33 -14.18 -8.58 -19.50
CA ILE A 33 -14.26 -8.06 -18.14
C ILE A 33 -12.85 -8.15 -17.57
N VAL A 34 -11.99 -7.20 -17.94
CA VAL A 34 -10.69 -7.04 -17.28
C VAL A 34 -10.93 -6.29 -15.98
N SER A 35 -11.33 -7.02 -14.96
CA SER A 35 -11.36 -6.53 -13.58
C SER A 35 -9.92 -6.44 -13.10
N ASN A 36 -9.44 -5.22 -12.86
CA ASN A 36 -8.18 -4.99 -12.16
C ASN A 36 -8.53 -4.53 -10.75
N ARG A 37 -9.29 -5.37 -10.04
CA ARG A 37 -9.70 -5.10 -8.66
C ARG A 37 -8.52 -5.36 -7.72
N CYS A 38 -8.31 -4.46 -6.77
CA CYS A 38 -7.31 -4.66 -5.73
C CYS A 38 -7.80 -5.70 -4.72
N GLU A 39 -7.16 -6.87 -4.68
CA GLU A 39 -7.50 -7.95 -3.74
C GLU A 39 -7.06 -7.65 -2.30
N ARG A 40 -5.98 -6.87 -2.13
CA ARG A 40 -5.36 -6.60 -0.83
C ARG A 40 -5.19 -5.09 -0.59
N PRO A 41 -6.28 -4.33 -0.47
CA PRO A 41 -6.20 -2.87 -0.41
C PRO A 41 -5.39 -2.37 0.79
N VAL A 42 -5.50 -3.01 1.95
CA VAL A 42 -4.75 -2.62 3.16
C VAL A 42 -3.24 -2.79 2.96
N LEU A 43 -2.81 -3.92 2.38
CA LEU A 43 -1.40 -4.18 2.11
C LEU A 43 -0.80 -3.11 1.18
N TRP A 44 -1.50 -2.76 0.11
CA TRP A 44 -1.04 -1.72 -0.82
C TRP A 44 -1.04 -0.32 -0.20
N SER A 45 -1.94 -0.03 0.74
CA SER A 45 -1.88 1.21 1.52
C SER A 45 -0.65 1.22 2.43
N ILE A 46 -0.32 0.13 3.12
CA ILE A 46 0.89 0.05 3.96
C ILE A 46 2.15 0.24 3.11
N ILE A 47 2.22 -0.42 1.95
CA ILE A 47 3.34 -0.27 1.00
C ILE A 47 3.46 1.19 0.53
N GLY A 48 2.34 1.82 0.15
CA GLY A 48 2.32 3.22 -0.27
C GLY A 48 2.77 4.17 0.84
N PHE A 49 2.34 3.93 2.07
CA PHE A 49 2.75 4.69 3.25
C PHE A 49 4.25 4.56 3.49
N ALA A 50 4.76 3.33 3.59
CA ALA A 50 6.17 3.07 3.87
C ALA A 50 7.08 3.66 2.78
N TRP A 51 6.73 3.47 1.50
CA TRP A 51 7.53 3.98 0.39
C TRP A 51 7.57 5.51 0.34
N ILE A 52 6.43 6.18 0.47
CA ILE A 52 6.38 7.64 0.42
C ILE A 52 6.99 8.26 1.67
N GLY A 53 6.79 7.67 2.84
CA GLY A 53 7.50 8.07 4.06
C GLY A 53 9.02 8.00 3.89
N PHE A 54 9.53 6.93 3.28
CA PHE A 54 10.96 6.80 2.95
C PHE A 54 11.44 7.88 1.98
N VAL A 55 10.67 8.15 0.91
CA VAL A 55 11.00 9.19 -0.07
C VAL A 55 11.01 10.59 0.57
N ILE A 56 10.05 10.90 1.43
CA ILE A 56 10.00 12.16 2.17
C ILE A 56 11.20 12.27 3.11
N SER A 57 11.52 11.19 3.84
CA SER A 57 12.69 11.16 4.72
C SER A 57 13.99 11.47 3.98
N ILE A 58 14.19 10.91 2.77
CA ILE A 58 15.35 11.26 1.93
C ILE A 58 15.34 12.75 1.55
N ALA A 59 14.18 13.27 1.13
CA ALA A 59 14.06 14.64 0.66
C ALA A 59 14.29 15.68 1.78
N GLU A 60 13.76 15.43 2.97
CA GLU A 60 13.86 16.35 4.11
C GLU A 60 15.23 16.27 4.80
N ASN A 61 15.89 15.11 4.79
CA ASN A 61 17.16 14.89 5.49
C ASN A 61 18.39 14.98 4.58
N ARG A 62 18.33 15.77 3.48
CA ARG A 62 19.43 15.91 2.53
C ARG A 62 20.74 16.34 3.20
N ALA A 63 20.70 17.32 4.10
CA ALA A 63 21.91 17.82 4.78
C ALA A 63 22.56 16.73 5.64
N TYR A 64 21.76 15.98 6.39
CA TYR A 64 22.22 14.84 7.18
C TYR A 64 22.85 13.75 6.30
N LEU A 65 22.26 13.45 5.13
CA LEU A 65 22.82 12.49 4.19
C LEU A 65 24.16 12.95 3.62
N GLU A 66 24.31 14.24 3.32
CA GLU A 66 25.59 14.82 2.86
C GLU A 66 26.67 14.71 3.94
N GLU A 67 26.33 15.03 5.19
CA GLU A 67 27.25 14.92 6.33
C GLU A 67 27.64 13.46 6.60
N SER A 68 26.67 12.55 6.61
CA SER A 68 26.92 11.11 6.81
C SER A 68 27.82 10.54 5.72
N LEU A 69 27.60 10.90 4.46
CA LEU A 69 28.46 10.50 3.35
C LEU A 69 29.85 11.13 3.42
N ALA A 70 29.96 12.35 3.96
CA ALA A 70 31.23 13.03 4.14
C ALA A 70 32.13 12.37 5.20
N GLN A 71 31.51 11.83 6.27
CA GLN A 71 32.18 11.08 7.33
C GLN A 71 32.64 9.68 6.88
N GLY A 72 32.04 9.13 5.82
CA GLY A 72 32.42 7.82 5.27
C GLY A 72 33.73 7.85 4.47
N ALA A 73 34.38 6.69 4.36
CA ALA A 73 35.62 6.50 3.60
C ALA A 73 35.45 6.54 2.06
N LEU A 74 34.29 6.98 1.55
CA LEU A 74 34.00 7.07 0.12
C LEU A 74 34.70 8.28 -0.50
N SER A 75 35.19 8.15 -1.73
CA SER A 75 35.73 9.29 -2.47
C SER A 75 34.62 10.28 -2.86
N ALA A 76 34.98 11.56 -3.04
CA ALA A 76 34.03 12.64 -3.36
C ALA A 76 33.12 12.31 -4.56
N GLN A 77 33.70 11.73 -5.62
CA GLN A 77 32.94 11.34 -6.81
C GLN A 77 31.84 10.31 -6.50
N HIS A 78 32.09 9.32 -5.63
CA HIS A 78 31.07 8.33 -5.27
C HIS A 78 29.96 8.94 -4.40
N ARG A 79 30.29 9.92 -3.54
CA ARG A 79 29.30 10.64 -2.73
C ARG A 79 28.32 11.40 -3.63
N ASP A 80 28.82 12.09 -4.64
CA ASP A 80 27.99 12.82 -5.61
C ASP A 80 27.05 11.88 -6.36
N TRP A 81 27.55 10.74 -6.85
CA TRP A 81 26.72 9.73 -7.50
C TRP A 81 25.58 9.22 -6.62
N ILE A 82 25.85 8.97 -5.34
CA ILE A 82 24.83 8.52 -4.38
C ILE A 82 23.76 9.61 -4.21
N LEU A 83 24.17 10.87 -4.02
CA LEU A 83 23.24 11.99 -3.86
C LEU A 83 22.39 12.19 -5.12
N TYR A 84 22.97 12.10 -6.32
CA TYR A 84 22.22 12.18 -7.58
C TYR A 84 21.24 11.01 -7.74
N ALA A 85 21.64 9.79 -7.34
CA ALA A 85 20.75 8.63 -7.38
C ALA A 85 19.57 8.80 -6.42
N LEU A 86 19.81 9.31 -5.21
CA LEU A 86 18.76 9.61 -4.23
C LEU A 86 17.82 10.72 -4.73
N ALA A 87 18.36 11.79 -5.33
CA ALA A 87 17.55 12.85 -5.94
C ALA A 87 16.69 12.30 -7.10
N ALA A 88 17.27 11.46 -7.96
CA ALA A 88 16.54 10.82 -9.05
C ALA A 88 15.43 9.90 -8.51
N LEU A 89 15.67 9.15 -7.44
CA LEU A 89 14.67 8.31 -6.78
C LEU A 89 13.47 9.13 -6.30
N VAL A 90 13.70 10.30 -5.70
CA VAL A 90 12.64 11.22 -5.25
C VAL A 90 11.81 11.69 -6.45
N VAL A 91 12.46 12.16 -7.51
CA VAL A 91 11.77 12.66 -8.72
C VAL A 91 10.95 11.57 -9.40
N VAL A 92 11.53 10.39 -9.60
CA VAL A 92 10.84 9.25 -10.23
C VAL A 92 9.65 8.80 -9.38
N SER A 93 9.80 8.78 -8.06
CA SER A 93 8.71 8.44 -7.14
C SER A 93 7.56 9.45 -7.22
N ALA A 94 7.86 10.76 -7.28
CA ALA A 94 6.85 11.80 -7.46
C ALA A 94 6.09 11.65 -8.79
N ILE A 95 6.82 11.40 -9.90
CA ILE A 95 6.21 11.15 -11.21
C ILE A 95 5.28 9.92 -11.16
N LYS A 96 5.74 8.81 -10.57
CA LYS A 96 4.94 7.59 -10.42
C LYS A 96 3.70 7.82 -9.58
N LEU A 97 3.81 8.56 -8.48
CA LEU A 97 2.68 8.93 -7.65
C LEU A 97 1.66 9.77 -8.45
N GLY A 98 2.14 10.71 -9.26
CA GLY A 98 1.32 11.48 -10.21
C GLY A 98 0.57 10.60 -11.21
N PHE A 99 1.22 9.58 -11.77
CA PHE A 99 0.54 8.60 -12.63
C PHE A 99 -0.55 7.82 -11.88
N HIS A 100 -0.32 7.43 -10.62
CA HIS A 100 -1.33 6.77 -9.80
C HIS A 100 -2.51 7.71 -9.52
N ALA A 101 -2.26 8.99 -9.21
CA ALA A 101 -3.29 10.00 -9.04
C ALA A 101 -4.11 10.19 -10.31
N MET A 102 -3.46 10.40 -11.46
CA MET A 102 -4.11 10.52 -12.76
C MET A 102 -4.96 9.28 -13.09
N ARG A 103 -4.43 8.08 -12.82
CA ARG A 103 -5.18 6.83 -13.04
C ARG A 103 -6.42 6.74 -12.15
N CYS A 104 -6.36 7.23 -10.92
CA CYS A 104 -7.51 7.28 -10.03
C CYS A 104 -8.56 8.31 -10.48
N LEU A 105 -8.14 9.44 -11.05
CA LEU A 105 -9.06 10.46 -11.56
C LEU A 105 -9.72 10.05 -12.88
N LEU A 106 -8.95 9.47 -13.81
CA LEU A 106 -9.42 9.22 -15.18
C LEU A 106 -10.02 7.84 -15.40
N ARG A 107 -9.74 6.84 -14.56
CA ARG A 107 -10.28 5.48 -14.74
C ARG A 107 -11.43 5.18 -13.78
N GLY A 108 -12.39 4.38 -14.25
CA GLY A 108 -13.46 3.82 -13.42
C GLY A 108 -12.91 2.90 -12.33
N ARG A 109 -13.63 2.78 -11.21
CA ARG A 109 -13.18 2.06 -9.99
C ARG A 109 -12.61 0.67 -10.26
N GLU A 110 -13.21 -0.08 -11.18
CA GLU A 110 -12.80 -1.47 -11.51
C GLU A 110 -11.51 -1.57 -12.33
N GLN A 111 -11.03 -0.43 -12.86
CA GLN A 111 -9.83 -0.34 -13.68
C GLN A 111 -8.68 0.37 -12.94
N ARG A 112 -8.88 0.87 -11.72
CA ARG A 112 -7.86 1.62 -10.96
C ARG A 112 -6.74 0.72 -10.43
N GLY A 113 -6.98 -0.58 -10.23
CA GLY A 113 -5.98 -1.47 -9.65
C GLY A 113 -5.65 -1.08 -8.22
N VAL A 114 -4.37 -1.21 -7.88
CA VAL A 114 -3.79 -0.87 -6.58
C VAL A 114 -3.63 0.63 -6.34
N SER A 115 -3.85 1.46 -7.36
CA SER A 115 -3.54 2.90 -7.32
C SER A 115 -4.29 3.65 -6.22
N GLY A 116 -5.55 3.31 -5.97
CA GLY A 116 -6.34 3.95 -4.91
C GLY A 116 -5.74 3.69 -3.54
N SER A 117 -5.44 2.43 -3.24
CA SER A 117 -4.82 2.03 -1.98
C SER A 117 -3.44 2.66 -1.78
N LEU A 118 -2.59 2.63 -2.82
CA LEU A 118 -1.27 3.26 -2.77
C LEU A 118 -1.37 4.75 -2.44
N LEU A 119 -2.30 5.48 -3.06
CA LEU A 119 -2.51 6.90 -2.78
C LEU A 119 -3.02 7.16 -1.36
N VAL A 120 -3.88 6.30 -0.84
CA VAL A 120 -4.33 6.40 0.57
C VAL A 120 -3.15 6.24 1.52
N GLY A 121 -2.29 5.25 1.28
CA GLY A 121 -1.04 5.10 2.02
C GLY A 121 -0.13 6.32 1.93
N ALA A 122 0.10 6.80 0.70
CA ALA A 122 0.92 7.97 0.42
C ALA A 122 0.41 9.24 1.14
N LEU A 123 -0.91 9.46 1.12
CA LEU A 123 -1.54 10.56 1.85
C LEU A 123 -1.33 10.41 3.35
N GLY A 124 -1.47 9.21 3.89
CA GLY A 124 -1.16 8.93 5.29
C GLY A 124 0.27 9.32 5.66
N ALA A 125 1.24 8.98 4.81
CA ALA A 125 2.64 9.34 5.06
C ALA A 125 2.85 10.86 5.05
N ILE A 126 2.28 11.56 4.06
CA ILE A 126 2.34 13.03 3.96
C ILE A 126 1.71 13.67 5.20
N VAL A 127 0.55 13.19 5.65
CA VAL A 127 -0.11 13.74 6.85
C VAL A 127 0.77 13.54 8.07
N VAL A 128 1.35 12.35 8.26
CA VAL A 128 2.19 12.04 9.42
C VAL A 128 3.43 12.92 9.46
N THR A 129 4.06 13.24 8.33
CA THR A 129 5.27 14.10 8.32
C THR A 129 4.97 15.56 8.62
N GLN A 130 3.70 15.99 8.54
CA GLN A 130 3.28 17.34 8.94
C GLN A 130 2.91 17.44 10.43
N ILE A 131 2.85 16.32 11.14
CA ILE A 131 2.54 16.33 12.58
C ILE A 131 3.80 16.72 13.35
N PRO A 132 3.73 17.72 14.26
CA PRO A 132 4.86 18.10 15.09
C PRO A 132 5.30 16.92 15.96
N ALA A 133 6.62 16.74 16.12
CA ALA A 133 7.21 15.59 16.81
C ALA A 133 6.59 15.35 18.20
N ASP A 134 6.33 16.43 18.96
CA ASP A 134 5.75 16.39 20.30
C ASP A 134 4.37 15.71 20.35
N ALA A 135 3.54 15.90 19.31
CA ALA A 135 2.23 15.26 19.21
C ALA A 135 2.32 13.78 18.80
N LEU A 136 3.37 13.42 18.05
CA LEU A 136 3.67 12.04 17.66
C LEU A 136 4.16 11.22 18.86
N HIS A 137 5.03 11.79 19.71
CA HIS A 137 5.51 11.12 20.93
C HIS A 137 4.36 10.76 21.87
N GLY A 138 3.44 11.70 22.14
CA GLY A 138 2.27 11.42 22.96
C GLY A 138 1.35 10.32 22.39
N GLY A 139 1.19 10.27 21.06
CA GLY A 139 0.41 9.21 20.40
C GLY A 139 1.10 7.84 20.44
N VAL A 140 2.42 7.80 20.26
CA VAL A 140 3.23 6.58 20.33
C VAL A 140 3.28 6.02 21.75
N GLU A 141 3.34 6.88 22.78
CA GLU A 141 3.27 6.46 24.18
C GLU A 141 1.92 5.79 24.52
N ILE A 142 0.81 6.36 24.03
CA ILE A 142 -0.53 5.79 24.20
C ILE A 142 -0.66 4.45 23.47
N LEU A 143 -0.14 4.36 22.24
CA LEU A 143 -0.07 3.10 21.48
C LEU A 143 0.84 2.09 22.17
N GLY A 144 1.99 2.49 22.71
CA GLY A 144 2.90 1.63 23.46
C GLY A 144 2.24 1.02 24.69
N ALA A 145 1.55 1.83 25.49
CA ALA A 145 0.80 1.37 26.66
C ALA A 145 -0.35 0.41 26.28
N GLY A 146 -1.09 0.70 25.21
CA GLY A 146 -2.14 -0.17 24.71
C GLY A 146 -1.60 -1.48 24.10
N THR A 147 -0.46 -1.42 23.41
CA THR A 147 0.16 -2.58 22.77
C THR A 147 0.78 -3.51 23.79
N GLN A 148 1.38 -2.97 24.86
CA GLN A 148 1.82 -3.76 26.02
C GLN A 148 0.64 -4.45 26.70
N ALA A 149 -0.49 -3.76 26.90
CA ALA A 149 -1.69 -4.38 27.49
C ALA A 149 -2.26 -5.50 26.61
N ILE A 150 -2.26 -5.32 25.28
CA ILE A 150 -2.70 -6.36 24.33
C ILE A 150 -1.71 -7.52 24.27
N LEU A 151 -0.40 -7.26 24.30
CA LEU A 151 0.61 -8.32 24.36
C LEU A 151 0.50 -9.10 25.66
N LEU A 152 0.33 -8.43 26.80
CA LEU A 152 0.13 -9.05 28.12
C LEU A 152 -1.13 -9.92 28.14
N ALA A 153 -2.25 -9.43 27.58
CA ALA A 153 -3.48 -10.20 27.44
C ALA A 153 -3.32 -11.39 26.48
N ALA A 154 -2.52 -11.24 25.42
CA ALA A 154 -2.23 -12.32 24.48
C ALA A 154 -1.31 -13.38 25.11
N THR A 155 -0.32 -12.99 25.92
CA THR A 155 0.51 -13.93 26.69
C THR A 155 -0.27 -14.64 27.77
N ASP A 156 -1.13 -13.95 28.52
CA ASP A 156 -2.00 -14.56 29.54
C ASP A 156 -2.96 -15.58 28.91
N THR A 157 -3.47 -15.29 27.72
CA THR A 157 -4.29 -16.22 26.94
C THR A 157 -3.49 -17.41 26.40
N ALA A 158 -2.24 -17.19 25.96
CA ALA A 158 -1.37 -18.25 25.44
C ALA A 158 -0.90 -19.22 26.54
N GLU A 159 -0.56 -18.70 27.72
CA GLU A 159 -0.16 -19.47 28.90
C GLU A 159 -1.31 -20.38 29.37
N LYS A 160 -2.53 -19.83 29.40
CA LYS A 160 -3.74 -20.54 29.81
C LYS A 160 -4.22 -21.62 28.82
N THR A 161 -3.88 -21.49 27.54
CA THR A 161 -4.41 -22.38 26.47
C THR A 161 -3.40 -23.43 26.00
N ILE A 162 -2.09 -23.15 26.07
CA ILE A 162 -1.05 -23.99 25.42
C ILE A 162 0.00 -24.50 26.42
N GLY A 163 0.05 -23.98 27.66
CA GLY A 163 1.02 -24.45 28.67
C GLY A 163 2.48 -24.20 28.30
N VAL A 164 2.74 -23.21 27.44
CA VAL A 164 4.09 -22.79 27.07
C VAL A 164 4.50 -21.68 28.03
N ASP A 165 5.51 -21.96 28.87
CA ASP A 165 6.10 -20.98 29.79
C ASP A 165 6.90 -19.93 29.00
N THR A 166 6.29 -18.78 28.76
CA THR A 166 6.88 -17.64 28.05
C THR A 166 7.63 -16.68 28.97
N SER A 167 7.81 -17.00 30.26
CA SER A 167 8.50 -16.15 31.25
C SER A 167 9.96 -15.82 30.90
N THR A 168 10.54 -16.49 29.89
CA THR A 168 11.94 -16.29 29.47
C THR A 168 12.09 -15.32 28.29
N ILE A 169 10.99 -14.87 27.66
CA ILE A 169 11.08 -14.00 26.48
C ILE A 169 11.05 -12.53 26.90
N ALA A 170 12.19 -12.02 27.34
CA ALA A 170 12.40 -10.59 27.61
C ALA A 170 12.66 -9.82 26.30
N PHE A 171 11.61 -9.24 25.73
CA PHE A 171 11.77 -8.22 24.68
C PHE A 171 12.10 -6.87 25.33
N VAL A 172 13.38 -6.59 25.50
CA VAL A 172 13.86 -5.29 25.96
C VAL A 172 13.68 -4.27 24.84
N SER A 173 12.69 -3.38 24.96
CA SER A 173 12.65 -2.17 24.14
C SER A 173 13.75 -1.24 24.63
N ARG A 174 14.86 -1.15 23.90
CA ARG A 174 15.89 -0.15 24.17
C ARG A 174 15.36 1.19 23.66
N SER A 175 14.95 2.08 24.56
CA SER A 175 14.74 3.49 24.22
C SER A 175 16.10 4.06 23.82
N ILE A 176 16.22 4.53 22.58
CA ILE A 176 17.36 5.36 22.19
C ILE A 176 17.05 6.75 22.74
N THR A 177 17.57 7.02 23.93
CA THR A 177 17.73 8.37 24.46
C THR A 177 19.16 8.81 24.19
N ASP A 178 19.31 9.79 23.32
CA ASP A 178 20.31 10.87 23.45
C ASP A 178 19.51 12.20 23.49
#